data_AF-A0A9P0LFT8-F1
#
_entry.id   AF-A0A9P0LFT8-F1
#
_cell.length_a   1.000
_cell.length_b   1.000
_cell.length_c   1.000
_cell.angle_alpha   90.00
_cell.angle_beta   90.00
_cell.angle_gamma   90.00
#
_symmetry.space_group_name_H-M   'P 1'
#
loop_
_entity.id
_entity.type
_entity.pdbx_description
1 polymer ?
#
loop_
_entity_poly.entity_id
_entity_poly.type
_entity_poly.pdbx_seq_one_letter_code
_entity_poly.pdbx_strand_id
1 'polypeptide(L)'
;MPSTPEKWLLDSEQYQELWNFPNCLGAMDGKHVALQTPINSGSEYYNYKSHCSIVLFALVDANSNFIFADAGCQGRISDGGQEVYQKGIRRWSMYFSEMKHLR
;
A
#
# COMPACT_ATOMS: atom_id res chain seq x y z
N MET A 1 8.52 -7.93 -5.47
CA MET A 1 7.85 -8.91 -6.35
C MET A 1 8.79 -10.08 -6.65
N PRO A 2 8.30 -11.33 -6.59
CA PRO A 2 9.04 -12.52 -7.01
C PRO A 2 9.48 -12.38 -8.46
N SER A 3 10.74 -12.76 -8.72
CA SER A 3 11.38 -12.60 -10.03
C SER A 3 11.33 -13.86 -10.89
N THR A 4 10.84 -14.98 -10.36
CA THR A 4 10.78 -16.26 -11.10
C THR A 4 9.45 -17.00 -10.86
N PRO A 5 8.99 -17.82 -11.84
CA PRO A 5 7.77 -18.61 -11.71
C PRO A 5 7.79 -19.58 -10.51
N GLU A 6 8.95 -20.15 -10.20
CA GLU A 6 9.09 -21.15 -9.13
C GLU A 6 8.75 -20.55 -7.77
N LYS A 7 9.09 -19.28 -7.56
CA LYS A 7 8.79 -18.59 -6.31
C LYS A 7 7.29 -18.29 -6.15
N TRP A 8 6.60 -18.00 -7.25
CA TRP A 8 5.14 -17.86 -7.24
C TRP A 8 4.43 -19.19 -6.97
N LEU A 9 4.96 -20.30 -7.51
CA LEU A 9 4.43 -21.64 -7.22
C LEU A 9 4.62 -22.00 -5.75
N LEU A 10 5.78 -21.70 -5.16
CA LEU A 10 6.03 -21.89 -3.74
C LEU A 10 5.06 -21.07 -2.86
N ASP A 11 4.78 -19.82 -3.22
CA ASP A 11 3.78 -19.02 -2.51
C ASP A 11 2.38 -19.65 -2.62
N SER A 12 2.00 -20.16 -3.80
CA SER A 12 0.74 -20.90 -3.99
C SER A 12 0.61 -22.15 -3.14
N GLU A 13 1.67 -22.93 -3.02
CA GLU A 13 1.69 -24.13 -2.18
C GLU A 13 1.53 -23.75 -0.70
N GLN A 14 2.26 -22.73 -0.24
CA GLN A 14 2.12 -22.23 1.13
C GLN A 14 0.72 -21.66 1.43
N TYR A 15 0.07 -21.00 0.47
CA TYR A 15 -1.31 -20.55 0.64
C TYR A 15 -2.29 -21.71 0.77
N GLN A 16 -2.10 -22.78 -0.01
CA GLN A 16 -2.88 -23.99 0.13
C GLN A 16 -2.67 -24.65 1.50
N GLU A 17 -1.43 -24.74 1.97
CA GLU A 17 -1.12 -25.39 3.26
C GLU A 17 -1.60 -24.62 4.48
N LEU A 18 -1.37 -23.30 4.51
CA LEU A 18 -1.66 -22.46 5.67
C LEU A 18 -3.12 -21.98 5.72
N TRP A 19 -3.71 -21.71 4.55
CA TRP A 19 -5.00 -21.02 4.44
C TRP A 19 -6.06 -21.83 3.69
N ASN A 20 -5.72 -23.02 3.20
CA ASN A 20 -6.59 -23.84 2.34
C ASN A 20 -7.14 -23.06 1.15
N PHE A 21 -6.28 -22.22 0.56
CA PHE A 21 -6.63 -21.34 -0.54
C PHE A 21 -5.77 -21.64 -1.78
N PRO A 22 -6.22 -22.58 -2.64
CA PRO A 22 -5.40 -23.10 -3.74
C PRO A 22 -5.20 -22.05 -4.82
N ASN A 23 -4.06 -22.12 -5.52
CA ASN A 23 -3.70 -21.25 -6.64
C ASN A 23 -3.59 -19.75 -6.26
N CYS A 24 -3.45 -19.44 -4.98
CA CYS A 24 -3.28 -18.07 -4.52
C CYS A 24 -1.81 -17.66 -4.58
N LEU A 25 -1.52 -16.61 -5.34
CA LEU A 25 -0.14 -16.13 -5.49
C LEU A 25 0.20 -15.02 -4.49
N GLY A 26 -0.79 -14.48 -3.80
CA GLY A 26 -0.65 -13.36 -2.89
C GLY A 26 -2.00 -12.78 -2.50
N ALA A 27 -2.05 -12.13 -1.34
CA ALA A 27 -3.22 -11.40 -0.87
C ALA A 27 -2.95 -9.90 -0.97
N MET A 28 -3.91 -9.16 -1.51
CA MET A 28 -3.78 -7.74 -1.78
C MET A 28 -4.88 -6.97 -1.07
N ASP A 29 -4.51 -5.93 -0.34
CA ASP A 29 -5.47 -5.09 0.38
C ASP A 29 -5.01 -3.62 0.46
N GLY A 30 -5.99 -2.73 0.51
CA GLY A 30 -5.82 -1.29 0.69
C GLY A 30 -6.24 -0.87 2.10
N LYS A 31 -5.45 -0.04 2.77
CA LYS A 31 -5.74 0.43 4.13
C LYS A 31 -5.48 1.91 4.29
N HIS A 32 -6.47 2.63 4.83
CA HIS A 32 -6.23 4.00 5.28
C HIS A 32 -5.26 4.03 6.46
N VAL A 33 -4.15 4.74 6.28
CA VAL A 33 -3.17 5.08 7.31
C VAL A 33 -3.39 6.53 7.70
N ALA A 34 -3.61 6.77 8.99
CA ALA A 34 -3.81 8.12 9.51
C ALA A 34 -2.55 8.97 9.26
N LEU A 35 -2.77 10.20 8.81
CA LEU A 35 -1.71 11.17 8.50
C LEU A 35 -1.91 12.41 9.36
N GLN A 36 -0.83 12.91 9.95
CA GLN A 36 -0.84 14.28 10.46
C GLN A 36 -0.88 15.24 9.28
N THR A 37 -1.94 16.04 9.23
CA THR A 37 -2.25 16.93 8.11
C THR A 37 -1.12 17.92 7.84
N PRO A 38 -0.55 17.95 6.63
CA PRO A 38 0.38 19.00 6.23
C PRO A 38 -0.33 20.36 6.29
N ILE A 39 0.38 21.40 6.73
CA ILE A 39 -0.14 22.77 6.76
C ILE A 39 -0.59 23.14 5.33
N ASN A 40 -1.78 23.73 5.19
CA ASN A 40 -2.39 24.14 3.91
C ASN A 40 -2.83 23.02 2.95
N SER A 41 -2.99 21.77 3.40
CA SER A 41 -3.46 20.67 2.55
C SER A 41 -4.98 20.61 2.29
N GLY A 42 -5.74 21.59 2.78
CA GLY A 42 -7.18 21.69 2.55
C GLY A 42 -7.93 20.41 2.93
N SER A 43 -8.75 19.89 2.01
CA SER A 43 -9.51 18.64 2.18
C SER A 43 -8.94 17.43 1.43
N GLU A 44 -7.74 17.54 0.86
CA GLU A 44 -7.17 16.54 -0.06
C GLU A 44 -6.96 15.17 0.61
N TYR A 45 -6.56 15.16 1.88
CA TYR A 45 -6.31 13.94 2.64
C TYR A 45 -7.51 13.50 3.48
N TYR A 46 -8.60 14.27 3.49
CA TYR A 46 -9.78 13.94 4.28
C TYR A 46 -10.50 12.75 3.66
N ASN A 47 -10.58 11.67 4.43
CA ASN A 47 -11.45 10.55 4.10
C ASN A 47 -12.91 10.85 4.49
N TYR A 48 -13.81 9.94 4.14
CA TYR A 48 -15.24 10.04 4.47
C TYR A 48 -15.54 10.06 5.98
N LYS A 49 -14.58 9.65 6.82
CA LYS A 49 -14.66 9.69 8.29
C LYS A 49 -14.12 11.00 8.87
N SER A 50 -13.90 12.01 8.03
CA SER A 50 -13.37 13.31 8.43
C SER A 50 -11.98 13.27 9.07
N HIS A 51 -11.18 12.22 8.77
CA HIS A 51 -9.80 12.11 9.21
C HIS A 51 -8.84 12.27 8.03
N CYS A 52 -7.69 12.88 8.26
CA CYS A 52 -6.62 12.91 7.27
C CYS A 52 -5.93 11.53 7.18
N SER A 53 -5.87 10.99 5.97
CA SER A 53 -5.23 9.70 5.71
C SER A 53 -4.63 9.65 4.31
N ILE A 54 -3.68 8.74 4.15
CA ILE A 54 -3.28 8.21 2.84
C ILE A 54 -3.69 6.74 2.78
N VAL A 55 -3.79 6.20 1.59
CA VAL A 55 -4.04 4.76 1.42
C VAL A 55 -2.70 4.04 1.24
N LEU A 56 -2.47 3.03 2.08
CA LEU A 56 -1.42 2.01 1.94
C LEU A 56 -2.00 0.84 1.16
N PHE A 57 -1.42 0.53 0.02
CA PHE A 57 -1.72 -0.67 -0.75
C PHE A 57 -0.62 -1.69 -0.52
N ALA A 58 -0.97 -2.93 -0.20
CA ALA A 58 0.01 -3.97 0.05
C ALA A 58 -0.37 -5.27 -0.64
N LEU A 59 0.63 -5.95 -1.19
CA LEU A 59 0.57 -7.35 -1.60
C LEU A 59 1.46 -8.13 -0.64
N VAL A 60 0.90 -9.18 -0.05
CA VAL A 60 1.60 -10.05 0.91
C VAL A 60 1.69 -11.49 0.42
N ASP A 61 2.68 -12.23 0.92
CA ASP A 61 2.81 -13.67 0.75
C ASP A 61 1.95 -14.45 1.76
N ALA A 62 1.97 -15.78 1.67
CA ALA A 62 1.22 -16.67 2.56
C ALA A 62 1.62 -16.54 4.04
N ASN A 63 2.83 -16.04 4.32
CA ASN A 63 3.32 -15.80 5.68
C ASN A 63 3.04 -14.36 6.14
N SER A 64 2.22 -13.60 5.40
CA SER A 64 1.91 -12.19 5.68
C SER A 64 3.11 -11.24 5.58
N ASN A 65 4.17 -11.61 4.85
CA ASN A 65 5.27 -10.70 4.55
C ASN A 65 4.93 -9.84 3.33
N PHE A 66 5.36 -8.57 3.35
CA PHE A 66 5.18 -7.67 2.20
C PHE A 66 6.02 -8.10 0.99
N ILE A 67 5.34 -8.42 -0.11
CA ILE A 67 5.93 -8.64 -1.44
C ILE A 67 6.08 -7.30 -2.20
N PHE A 68 5.09 -6.43 -2.00
CA PHE A 68 5.01 -5.09 -2.57
C PHE A 68 4.16 -4.21 -1.65
N ALA A 69 4.54 -2.94 -1.54
CA ALA A 69 3.76 -1.93 -0.85
C ALA A 69 3.88 -0.59 -1.59
N ASP A 70 2.76 0.12 -1.70
CA ASP A 70 2.68 1.47 -2.22
C ASP A 70 1.88 2.35 -1.27
N ALA A 71 2.34 3.59 -1.07
CA ALA A 71 1.72 4.53 -0.13
C ALA A 71 1.83 5.94 -0.69
N GLY A 72 0.70 6.64 -0.79
CA GLY A 72 0.70 8.02 -1.26
C GLY A 72 -0.58 8.48 -1.95
N CYS A 73 -1.54 7.58 -2.19
CA CYS A 73 -2.85 8.00 -2.68
C CYS A 73 -3.59 8.83 -1.63
N GLN A 74 -4.21 9.91 -2.08
CA GLN A 74 -5.03 10.81 -1.27
C GLN A 74 -6.17 10.05 -0.56
N GLY A 75 -6.44 10.37 0.71
CA GLY A 75 -7.45 9.70 1.53
C GLY A 75 -8.90 9.84 1.05
N ARG A 76 -9.17 10.63 0.00
CA ARG A 76 -10.46 10.69 -0.69
C ARG A 76 -10.71 9.48 -1.59
N ILE A 77 -9.67 8.77 -2.00
CA ILE A 77 -9.76 7.59 -2.85
C ILE A 77 -10.10 6.38 -1.97
N SER A 78 -11.06 5.56 -2.40
CA SER A 78 -11.38 4.30 -1.72
C SER A 78 -10.17 3.37 -1.75
N ASP A 79 -9.97 2.64 -0.66
CA ASP A 79 -9.06 1.49 -0.58
C ASP A 79 -9.21 0.49 -1.74
N GLY A 80 -10.43 0.17 -2.16
CA GLY A 80 -10.68 -0.72 -3.31
C GLY A 80 -10.57 -0.07 -4.70
N GLY A 81 -10.42 1.25 -4.77
CA GLY A 81 -10.40 2.02 -6.03
C GLY A 81 -8.99 2.43 -6.48
N GLN A 82 -7.94 1.87 -5.87
CA GLN A 82 -6.56 2.22 -6.19
C GLN A 82 -6.12 1.59 -7.52
N GLU A 83 -5.86 2.43 -8.52
CA GLU A 83 -5.15 2.02 -9.72
C GLU A 83 -3.64 2.10 -9.47
N VAL A 84 -2.97 0.95 -9.41
CA VAL A 84 -1.51 0.88 -9.33
C VAL A 84 -0.92 1.24 -10.69
N TYR A 85 -0.64 2.53 -10.91
CA TYR A 85 0.19 2.95 -12.04
C TYR A 85 1.65 2.69 -11.71
N GLN A 86 2.32 1.89 -12.53
CA GLN A 86 3.77 1.68 -12.48
C GLN A 86 4.52 2.93 -13.01
N LYS A 87 4.17 4.12 -12.53
CA LYS A 87 5.00 5.32 -12.68
C LYS A 87 6.08 5.24 -11.62
N GLY A 88 7.26 4.80 -12.06
CA GLY A 88 8.41 4.51 -11.22
C GLY A 88 8.60 5.48 -10.05
N ILE A 89 8.81 4.88 -8.87
CA ILE A 89 9.45 5.41 -7.66
C ILE A 89 9.78 6.90 -7.79
N ARG A 90 8.79 7.79 -7.63
CA ARG A 90 9.07 9.19 -7.37
C ARG A 90 9.41 9.34 -5.89
N ARG A 91 10.69 9.02 -5.63
CA ARG A 91 11.57 9.50 -4.57
C ARG A 91 10.84 10.13 -3.37
N TRP A 92 10.80 9.35 -2.27
CA TRP A 92 10.49 9.73 -0.88
C TRP A 92 11.16 11.03 -0.35
N SER A 93 12.08 11.63 -1.12
CA SER A 93 12.81 12.85 -0.75
C SER A 93 11.94 14.11 -0.69
N MET A 94 10.87 14.25 -1.49
CA MET A 94 10.06 15.49 -1.49
C MET A 94 9.20 15.64 -0.23
N TYR A 95 8.61 14.54 0.26
CA TYR A 95 7.74 14.58 1.45
C TYR A 95 8.51 14.82 2.75
N PHE A 96 9.76 14.31 2.84
CA PHE A 96 10.60 14.57 4.01
C PHE A 96 11.24 15.96 4.02
N SER A 97 11.46 16.60 2.86
CA SER A 97 12.00 17.98 2.84
C SER A 97 11.02 19.00 3.39
N GLU A 98 9.71 18.81 3.19
CA GLU A 98 8.68 19.70 3.76
C GLU A 98 8.53 19.50 5.29
N MET A 99 8.81 18.31 5.81
CA MET A 99 8.81 18.06 7.26
C MET A 99 10.08 18.54 7.99
N LYS A 100 11.19 18.77 7.27
CA LYS A 100 12.46 19.22 7.89
C LYS A 100 12.50 20.71 8.24
N HIS A 101 11.54 21.50 7.77
CA HIS A 101 11.42 22.93 8.11
C HIS A 101 10.48 23.20 9.30
N LEU A 102 10.01 22.16 10.01
CA LEU A 102 9.09 22.27 11.14
C LEU A 102 9.80 22.02 12.49
N ARG A 103 10.80 22.85 12.82
CA ARG A 103 11.14 23.17 14.21
C ARG A 103 10.88 24.64 14.46
#